data_AF-A0A8J8PC85-F1
#
_entry.id   AF-A0A8J8PC85-F1
#
_cell.length_a   1.000
_cell.length_b   1.000
_cell.length_c   1.000
_cell.angle_alpha   90.00
_cell.angle_beta   90.00
_cell.angle_gamma   90.00
#
_symmetry.space_group_name_H-M   'P 1'
#
loop_
_entity.id
_entity.type
_entity.pdbx_description
1 polymer ?
#
loop_
_entity_poly.entity_id
_entity_poly.type
_entity_poly.pdbx_seq_one_letter_code
_entity_poly.pdbx_strand_id
1 'polypeptide(L)'
;MPPETTTTDGSENSDEPSLGGILIHPITFLGVFGVGFLIAGLVYAVADRPFTRANARNALNWHLSVFGLAAVTGGLFVLGHTGIVDGSETVGWSLLPAPIDAVVGTIGVVFFVLTLVAGLLTIVFSIVATINAVVGDAWPYPFAPELIERES
;
A
#
# COMPACT_ATOMS: atom_id res chain seq x y z
N MET A 1 28.54 50.09 14.58
CA MET A 1 28.35 48.65 14.35
C MET A 1 27.18 48.52 13.38
N PRO A 2 27.40 48.11 12.13
CA PRO A 2 26.29 47.86 11.21
C PRO A 2 25.48 46.64 11.70
N PRO A 3 24.16 46.58 11.45
CA PRO A 3 23.36 45.42 11.81
C PRO A 3 23.81 44.21 10.96
N GLU A 4 24.08 43.08 11.61
CA GLU A 4 24.25 41.80 10.92
C GLU A 4 22.93 41.46 10.23
N THR A 5 22.93 41.47 8.91
CA THR A 5 21.92 40.77 8.13
C THR A 5 22.17 39.29 8.34
N THR A 6 21.41 38.65 9.23
CA THR A 6 21.26 37.19 9.19
C THR A 6 20.67 36.86 7.84
N THR A 7 21.53 36.44 6.91
CA THR A 7 21.12 35.64 5.77
C THR A 7 20.38 34.44 6.35
N THR A 8 19.05 34.49 6.34
CA THR A 8 18.22 33.29 6.38
C THR A 8 18.66 32.48 5.18
N ASP A 9 19.55 31.53 5.44
CA ASP A 9 19.94 30.52 4.48
C ASP A 9 18.65 29.84 4.03
N GLY A 10 18.30 30.07 2.77
CA GLY A 10 17.10 29.53 2.14
C GLY A 10 17.28 28.05 1.81
N SER A 11 17.98 27.28 2.64
CA SER A 11 17.86 25.84 2.62
C SER A 11 16.51 25.50 3.22
N GLU A 12 15.49 25.32 2.39
CA GLU A 12 14.26 24.62 2.81
C GLU A 12 14.70 23.39 3.61
N ASN A 13 14.35 23.34 4.91
CA ASN A 13 14.66 22.20 5.75
C ASN A 13 14.05 20.97 5.07
N SER A 14 14.89 20.08 4.58
CA SER A 14 14.51 18.91 3.79
C SER A 14 13.62 17.91 4.55
N ASP A 15 13.55 18.10 5.87
CA ASP A 15 12.82 17.30 6.85
C ASP A 15 11.49 17.95 7.29
N GLU A 16 11.19 19.17 6.83
CA GLU A 16 9.91 19.81 7.14
C GLU A 16 8.73 19.12 6.43
N PRO A 17 7.53 19.14 7.04
CA PRO A 17 6.33 18.62 6.41
C PRO A 17 6.11 19.23 5.03
N SER A 18 6.11 18.39 4.01
CA SER A 18 5.87 18.82 2.63
C SER A 18 4.48 18.42 2.18
N LEU A 19 3.88 19.25 1.30
CA LEU A 19 2.57 18.95 0.73
C LEU A 19 2.54 17.59 0.03
N GLY A 20 3.62 17.23 -0.68
CA GLY A 20 3.74 15.92 -1.33
C GLY A 20 3.78 14.75 -0.33
N GLY A 21 4.48 14.91 0.80
CA GLY A 21 4.51 13.89 1.86
C GLY A 21 3.17 13.71 2.55
N ILE A 22 2.39 14.78 2.72
CA ILE A 22 1.05 14.71 3.32
C ILE A 22 0.04 14.11 2.32
N LEU A 23 0.04 14.58 1.07
CA LEU A 23 -0.97 14.19 0.08
C LEU A 23 -0.79 12.77 -0.46
N ILE A 24 0.38 12.15 -0.31
CA ILE A 24 0.60 10.80 -0.85
C ILE A 24 -0.35 9.76 -0.26
N HIS A 25 -0.69 9.88 1.02
CA HIS A 25 -1.59 8.94 1.71
C HIS A 25 -3.04 9.01 1.20
N PRO A 26 -3.72 10.18 1.17
CA PRO A 26 -5.07 10.26 0.63
C PRO A 26 -5.13 10.05 -0.89
N ILE A 27 -4.07 10.36 -1.65
CA ILE A 27 -4.05 10.08 -3.10
C ILE A 27 -3.93 8.57 -3.35
N THR A 28 -2.96 7.92 -2.71
CA THR A 28 -2.72 6.48 -2.92
C THR A 28 -3.83 5.60 -2.33
N PHE A 29 -4.59 6.12 -1.34
CA PHE A 29 -5.82 5.51 -0.84
C PHE A 29 -6.82 5.16 -1.95
N LEU A 30 -6.89 5.95 -3.04
CA LEU A 30 -7.78 5.67 -4.17
C LEU A 30 -7.42 4.36 -4.90
N GLY A 31 -6.19 3.87 -4.74
CA GLY A 31 -5.73 2.61 -5.28
C GLY A 31 -6.09 1.40 -4.40
N VAL A 32 -7.38 1.23 -4.12
CA VAL A 32 -7.94 0.08 -3.37
C VAL A 32 -7.36 -1.24 -3.88
N PHE A 33 -7.16 -2.21 -2.99
CA PHE A 33 -6.44 -3.47 -3.25
C PHE A 33 -4.97 -3.29 -3.68
N GLY A 34 -4.35 -2.20 -3.24
CA GLY A 34 -2.90 -1.99 -3.38
C GLY A 34 -2.47 -1.34 -4.70
N VAL A 35 -3.37 -1.05 -5.64
CA VAL A 35 -3.03 -0.38 -6.93
C VAL A 35 -2.37 0.99 -6.71
N GLY A 36 -2.52 1.57 -5.52
CA GLY A 36 -1.83 2.78 -5.09
C GLY A 36 -0.30 2.70 -5.18
N PHE A 37 0.27 1.49 -5.32
CA PHE A 37 1.70 1.28 -5.52
C PHE A 37 2.24 2.01 -6.75
N LEU A 38 1.44 2.19 -7.81
CA LEU A 38 1.88 2.90 -9.01
C LEU A 38 2.15 4.38 -8.73
N ILE A 39 1.23 5.02 -8.01
CA ILE A 39 1.35 6.44 -7.63
C ILE A 39 2.45 6.59 -6.58
N ALA A 40 2.45 5.74 -5.55
CA ALA A 40 3.48 5.74 -4.51
C ALA A 40 4.88 5.53 -5.11
N GLY A 41 5.01 4.62 -6.07
CA GLY A 41 6.25 4.32 -6.78
C GLY A 41 6.72 5.48 -7.64
N LEU A 42 5.82 6.11 -8.39
CA LEU A 42 6.14 7.30 -9.17
C LEU A 42 6.63 8.44 -8.26
N VAL A 43 5.90 8.74 -7.17
CA VAL A 43 6.28 9.80 -6.24
C VAL A 43 7.59 9.49 -5.54
N TYR A 44 7.80 8.24 -5.11
CA TYR A 44 9.07 7.82 -4.52
C TYR A 44 10.25 8.04 -5.48
N ALA A 45 10.09 7.68 -6.77
CA ALA A 45 11.13 7.81 -7.77
C ALA A 45 11.49 9.25 -8.15
N VAL A 46 10.50 10.17 -8.13
CA VAL A 46 10.71 11.57 -8.55
C VAL A 46 10.83 12.57 -7.40
N ALA A 47 10.62 12.13 -6.15
CA ALA A 47 10.71 13.03 -5.00
C ALA A 47 12.16 13.42 -4.70
N ASP A 48 12.42 14.73 -4.73
CA ASP A 48 13.69 15.32 -4.31
C ASP A 48 13.75 15.59 -2.80
N ARG A 49 12.59 15.80 -2.16
CA ARG A 49 12.50 16.07 -0.72
C ARG A 49 12.55 14.77 0.09
N PRO A 50 13.48 14.62 1.04
CA PRO A 50 13.59 13.47 1.93
C PRO A 50 12.27 13.12 2.62
N PHE A 51 11.55 14.12 3.14
CA PHE A 51 10.24 13.89 3.77
C PHE A 51 9.21 13.28 2.81
N THR A 52 9.12 13.79 1.58
CA THR A 52 8.21 13.22 0.55
C THR A 52 8.63 11.81 0.19
N ARG A 53 9.93 11.59 -0.06
CA ARG A 53 10.46 10.29 -0.44
C ARG A 53 10.23 9.25 0.66
N ALA A 54 10.42 9.60 1.93
CA ALA A 54 10.18 8.72 3.06
C ALA A 54 8.69 8.31 3.19
N ASN A 55 7.78 9.27 3.10
CA ASN A 55 6.34 8.98 3.13
C ASN A 55 5.88 8.15 1.91
N ALA A 56 6.39 8.48 0.72
CA ALA A 56 6.11 7.72 -0.49
C ALA A 56 6.63 6.28 -0.42
N ARG A 57 7.82 6.06 0.15
CA ARG A 57 8.36 4.71 0.42
C ARG A 57 7.46 3.92 1.36
N ASN A 58 7.03 4.52 2.47
CA ASN A 58 6.15 3.86 3.43
C ASN A 58 4.81 3.46 2.78
N ALA A 59 4.22 4.36 2.00
CA ALA A 59 3.01 4.06 1.22
C ALA A 59 3.27 2.96 0.18
N LEU A 60 4.41 2.99 -0.52
CA LEU A 60 4.79 2.01 -1.52
C LEU A 60 4.93 0.61 -0.93
N ASN A 61 5.63 0.46 0.20
CA ASN A 61 5.77 -0.81 0.92
C ASN A 61 4.40 -1.39 1.30
N TRP A 62 3.49 -0.55 1.82
CA TRP A 62 2.13 -0.98 2.14
C TRP A 62 1.36 -1.45 0.90
N HIS A 63 1.29 -0.61 -0.14
CA HIS A 63 0.49 -0.89 -1.33
C HIS A 63 1.01 -2.09 -2.13
N LEU A 64 2.33 -2.28 -2.23
CA LEU A 64 2.91 -3.49 -2.82
C LEU A 64 2.53 -4.75 -2.04
N SER A 65 2.48 -4.66 -0.71
CA SER A 65 2.11 -5.79 0.15
C SER A 65 0.64 -6.16 0.00
N VAL A 66 -0.26 -5.17 -0.01
CA VAL A 66 -1.70 -5.38 -0.26
C VAL A 66 -1.93 -5.90 -1.67
N PHE A 67 -1.22 -5.37 -2.67
CA PHE A 67 -1.32 -5.83 -4.05
C PHE A 67 -0.83 -7.27 -4.20
N GLY A 68 0.30 -7.64 -3.58
CA GLY A 68 0.79 -9.01 -3.57
C GLY A 68 -0.20 -9.98 -2.94
N LEU A 69 -0.80 -9.60 -1.82
CA LEU A 69 -1.85 -10.39 -1.16
C LEU A 69 -3.09 -10.57 -2.06
N ALA A 70 -3.53 -9.49 -2.71
CA ALA A 70 -4.65 -9.52 -3.64
C ALA A 70 -4.35 -10.36 -4.89
N ALA A 71 -3.13 -10.29 -5.43
CA ALA A 71 -2.68 -11.07 -6.58
C ALA A 71 -2.63 -12.57 -6.25
N VAL A 72 -2.08 -12.95 -5.09
CA VAL A 72 -2.09 -14.34 -4.61
C VAL A 72 -3.53 -14.83 -4.43
N THR A 73 -4.38 -14.03 -3.82
CA THR A 73 -5.82 -14.33 -3.68
C THR A 73 -6.45 -14.59 -5.03
N GLY A 74 -6.32 -13.66 -5.99
CA GLY A 74 -6.85 -13.82 -7.34
C GLY A 74 -6.32 -15.08 -8.03
N GLY A 75 -5.03 -15.37 -7.88
CA GLY A 75 -4.41 -16.61 -8.38
C GLY A 75 -5.03 -17.88 -7.78
N LEU A 76 -5.29 -17.90 -6.48
CA LEU A 76 -5.95 -19.02 -5.81
C LEU A 76 -7.40 -19.22 -6.30
N PHE A 77 -8.13 -18.13 -6.58
CA PHE A 77 -9.47 -18.21 -7.17
C PHE A 77 -9.46 -18.71 -8.62
N VAL A 78 -8.46 -18.29 -9.42
CA VAL A 78 -8.27 -18.78 -10.78
C VAL A 78 -7.92 -20.27 -10.77
N LEU A 79 -7.09 -20.72 -9.83
CA LEU A 79 -6.68 -22.12 -9.70
C LEU A 79 -7.78 -23.03 -9.11
N GLY A 80 -8.52 -22.54 -8.11
CA GLY A 80 -9.48 -23.33 -7.33
C GLY A 80 -10.96 -23.08 -7.66
N HIS A 81 -11.26 -22.45 -8.81
CA HIS A 81 -12.59 -22.17 -9.36
C HIS A 81 -13.76 -22.11 -8.33
N THR A 82 -14.07 -20.93 -7.78
CA THR A 82 -15.18 -20.81 -6.82
C THR A 82 -16.52 -20.65 -7.51
N GLY A 83 -17.35 -21.70 -7.51
CA GLY A 83 -18.76 -21.63 -7.90
C GLY A 83 -19.68 -21.60 -6.68
N ILE A 84 -20.23 -20.43 -6.31
CA ILE A 84 -21.35 -20.23 -5.35
C ILE A 84 -21.97 -18.85 -5.73
N VAL A 85 -23.24 -18.61 -6.14
CA VAL A 85 -24.56 -19.29 -6.14
C VAL A 85 -25.39 -18.80 -7.34
N ASP A 86 -26.11 -19.69 -8.05
CA ASP A 86 -27.57 -19.58 -8.25
C ASP A 86 -28.13 -20.80 -8.98
N GLY A 87 -28.60 -21.81 -8.22
CA GLY A 87 -29.60 -22.83 -8.60
C GLY A 87 -29.45 -23.58 -9.93
N SER A 88 -28.34 -23.41 -10.64
CA SER A 88 -28.06 -23.93 -11.97
C SER A 88 -26.60 -24.32 -12.00
N GLU A 89 -26.37 -25.54 -12.46
CA GLU A 89 -25.09 -26.21 -12.44
C GLU A 89 -24.04 -25.33 -13.12
N THR A 90 -23.03 -24.90 -12.37
CA THR A 90 -21.85 -24.30 -12.96
C THR A 90 -21.06 -25.43 -13.62
N VAL A 91 -20.95 -25.42 -14.94
CA VAL A 91 -19.99 -26.27 -15.67
C VAL A 91 -18.60 -25.66 -15.45
N GLY A 92 -18.06 -25.85 -14.26
CA GLY A 92 -16.74 -25.39 -13.86
C GLY A 92 -15.67 -26.35 -14.34
N TRP A 93 -14.82 -25.91 -15.26
CA TRP A 93 -13.59 -26.62 -15.59
C TRP A 93 -12.59 -26.37 -14.46
N SER A 94 -12.53 -27.24 -13.44
CA SER A 94 -11.44 -27.18 -12.46
C SER A 94 -10.12 -27.55 -13.14
N LEU A 95 -9.07 -26.76 -12.90
CA LEU A 95 -7.71 -27.04 -13.36
C LEU A 95 -7.02 -28.09 -12.49
N LEU A 96 -7.61 -28.43 -11.33
CA LEU A 96 -7.02 -29.26 -10.30
C LEU A 96 -7.85 -30.54 -10.08
N PRO A 97 -7.22 -31.65 -9.65
CA PRO A 97 -7.96 -32.81 -9.15
C PRO A 97 -8.79 -32.44 -7.91
N ALA A 98 -9.99 -33.03 -7.79
CA ALA A 98 -10.99 -32.65 -6.78
C ALA A 98 -10.46 -32.52 -5.33
N PRO A 99 -9.59 -33.41 -4.79
CA PRO A 99 -9.07 -33.23 -3.43
C PRO A 99 -8.18 -31.99 -3.28
N ILE A 100 -7.42 -31.65 -4.32
CA ILE A 100 -6.52 -30.49 -4.34
C ILE A 100 -7.32 -29.22 -4.53
N ASP A 101 -8.32 -29.25 -5.42
CA ASP A 101 -9.24 -28.14 -5.69
C ASP A 101 -9.94 -27.67 -4.39
N ALA A 102 -10.49 -28.59 -3.60
CA ALA A 102 -11.14 -28.26 -2.33
C ALA A 102 -10.20 -27.60 -1.31
N VAL A 103 -8.95 -28.06 -1.22
CA VAL A 103 -7.93 -27.47 -0.33
C VAL A 103 -7.54 -26.07 -0.82
N VAL A 104 -7.28 -25.91 -2.12
CA VAL A 104 -6.92 -24.62 -2.73
C VAL A 104 -8.06 -23.61 -2.58
N GLY A 105 -9.31 -24.01 -2.80
CA GLY A 105 -10.48 -23.16 -2.57
C GLY A 105 -10.59 -22.71 -1.11
N THR A 106 -10.37 -23.60 -0.16
CA THR A 106 -10.38 -23.27 1.28
C THR A 106 -9.29 -22.25 1.63
N ILE A 107 -8.07 -22.44 1.12
CA ILE A 107 -6.97 -21.48 1.29
C ILE A 107 -7.33 -20.15 0.62
N GLY A 108 -7.92 -20.18 -0.57
CA GLY A 108 -8.40 -18.99 -1.28
C GLY A 108 -9.37 -18.16 -0.46
N VAL A 109 -10.32 -18.78 0.24
CA VAL A 109 -11.25 -18.09 1.15
C VAL A 109 -10.51 -17.41 2.31
N VAL A 110 -9.51 -18.05 2.90
CA VAL A 110 -8.70 -17.44 3.97
C VAL A 110 -7.97 -16.19 3.44
N PHE A 111 -7.31 -16.32 2.29
CA PHE A 111 -6.61 -15.22 1.62
C PHE A 111 -7.56 -14.08 1.20
N PHE A 112 -8.79 -14.41 0.81
CA PHE A 112 -9.84 -13.44 0.53
C PHE A 112 -10.19 -12.61 1.76
N VAL A 113 -10.45 -13.26 2.90
CA VAL A 113 -10.74 -12.57 4.16
C VAL A 113 -9.56 -11.68 4.56
N LEU A 114 -8.32 -12.16 4.44
CA LEU A 114 -7.13 -11.36 4.70
C LEU A 114 -7.04 -10.13 3.77
N THR A 115 -7.37 -10.29 2.49
CA THR A 115 -7.39 -9.19 1.52
C THR A 115 -8.43 -8.13 1.88
N LEU A 116 -9.62 -8.55 2.32
CA LEU A 116 -10.66 -7.62 2.80
C LEU A 116 -10.21 -6.85 4.04
N VAL A 117 -9.60 -7.55 5.01
CA VAL A 117 -9.03 -6.92 6.21
C VAL A 117 -7.92 -5.93 5.83
N ALA A 118 -7.02 -6.29 4.93
CA ALA A 118 -5.98 -5.40 4.42
C ALA A 118 -6.57 -4.18 3.69
N GLY A 119 -7.66 -4.36 2.94
CA GLY A 119 -8.43 -3.27 2.34
C GLY A 119 -8.98 -2.29 3.38
N LEU A 120 -9.58 -2.79 4.46
CA LEU A 120 -10.06 -1.96 5.56
C LEU A 120 -8.93 -1.25 6.30
N LEU A 121 -7.82 -1.95 6.56
CA LEU A 121 -6.62 -1.37 7.16
C LEU A 121 -6.00 -0.29 6.28
N THR A 122 -6.11 -0.39 4.95
CA THR A 122 -5.65 0.66 4.04
C THR A 122 -6.37 1.98 4.32
N ILE A 123 -7.66 1.94 4.65
CA ILE A 123 -8.42 3.13 5.03
C ILE A 123 -7.86 3.73 6.32
N VAL A 124 -7.78 2.91 7.37
CA VAL A 124 -7.34 3.33 8.70
C VAL A 124 -5.92 3.87 8.65
N PHE A 125 -4.99 3.14 8.04
CA PHE A 125 -3.59 3.51 7.98
C PHE A 125 -3.34 4.72 7.08
N SER A 126 -4.12 4.93 6.02
CA SER A 126 -3.99 6.17 5.22
C SER A 126 -4.37 7.40 6.04
N ILE A 127 -5.41 7.32 6.88
CA ILE A 127 -5.78 8.42 7.78
C ILE A 127 -4.68 8.65 8.81
N VAL A 128 -4.21 7.59 9.49
CA VAL A 128 -3.15 7.68 10.50
C VAL A 128 -1.87 8.25 9.90
N ALA A 129 -1.45 7.75 8.73
CA ALA A 129 -0.26 8.24 8.05
C ALA A 129 -0.40 9.70 7.61
N THR A 130 -1.59 10.13 7.16
CA THR A 130 -1.85 11.55 6.85
C THR A 130 -1.69 12.43 8.10
N ILE A 131 -2.24 12.02 9.24
CA ILE A 131 -2.12 12.77 10.51
C ILE A 131 -0.66 12.86 10.94
N ASN A 132 0.09 11.75 10.87
CA ASN A 132 1.52 11.75 11.19
C ASN A 132 2.32 12.65 10.24
N ALA A 133 2.02 12.61 8.94
CA ALA A 133 2.69 13.45 7.97
C ALA A 133 2.43 14.95 8.22
N VAL A 134 1.24 15.33 8.69
CA VAL A 134 0.92 16.73 9.06
C VAL A 134 1.79 17.22 10.22
N VAL A 135 2.13 16.35 11.17
CA VAL A 135 3.01 16.70 12.31
C VAL A 135 4.50 16.48 12.01
N GLY A 136 4.86 16.11 10.78
CA GLY A 136 6.24 15.92 10.35
C GLY A 136 6.82 14.55 10.64
N ASP A 137 6.00 13.54 10.93
CA ASP A 137 6.45 12.16 11.08
C ASP A 137 6.16 11.32 9.83
N ALA A 138 7.21 10.72 9.26
CA ALA A 138 7.11 9.79 8.15
C ALA A 138 6.81 8.38 8.68
N TRP A 139 5.56 8.17 9.08
CA TRP A 139 5.11 6.99 9.81
C TRP A 139 5.15 5.70 8.97
N PRO A 140 5.85 4.64 9.42
CA PRO A 140 5.84 3.34 8.76
C PRO A 140 4.55 2.57 9.07
N TYR A 141 4.02 1.86 8.07
CA TYR A 141 2.80 1.08 8.21
C TYR A 141 3.11 -0.22 9.00
N PRO A 142 2.45 -0.50 10.15
CA PRO A 142 2.87 -1.52 11.12
C PRO A 142 3.01 -2.95 10.59
N PHE A 143 2.30 -3.29 9.51
CA PHE A 143 2.32 -4.63 8.91
C PHE A 143 2.96 -4.66 7.53
N ALA A 144 3.46 -3.53 7.04
CA ALA A 144 4.14 -3.49 5.75
C ALA A 144 5.56 -4.05 5.91
N PRO A 145 5.93 -5.14 5.22
CA PRO A 145 7.33 -5.51 5.05
C PRO A 145 8.12 -4.37 4.40
N GLU A 146 9.41 -4.27 4.74
CA GLU A 146 10.33 -3.32 4.16
C GLU A 146 10.85 -3.85 2.81
N LEU A 147 10.03 -3.73 1.77
CA LEU A 147 10.36 -4.17 0.41
C LEU A 147 11.32 -3.20 -0.29
N ILE A 148 11.17 -1.92 0.02
CA ILE A 148 12.07 -0.84 -0.35
C ILE A 148 12.78 -0.37 0.91
N GLU A 149 14.12 -0.46 0.91
CA GLU A 149 14.97 -0.15 2.05
C GLU A 149 15.04 1.36 2.36
N ARG A 150 15.38 1.69 3.59
CA ARG A 150 15.76 3.04 4.00
C ARG A 150 17.16 3.36 3.49
N GLU A 151 17.31 4.47 2.77
CA GLU A 151 18.62 5.05 2.48
C GLU A 151 19.29 5.38 3.83
N SER A 152 20.50 4.84 4.05
CA SER A 152 21.31 4.98 5.27
C SER A 152 22.11 6.27 5.30
#